data_AF-A0A3D5URL8-F1
#
_entry.id   AF-A0A3D5URL8-F1
#
_cell.length_a   1.000
_cell.length_b   1.000
_cell.length_c   1.000
_cell.angle_alpha   90.00
_cell.angle_beta   90.00
_cell.angle_gamma   90.00
#
_symmetry.space_group_name_H-M   'P 1'
#
loop_
_entity.id
_entity.type
_entity.pdbx_description
1 polymer ?
#
loop_
_entity_poly.entity_id
_entity_poly.type
_entity_poly.pdbx_seq_one_letter_code
_entity_poly.pdbx_strand_id
1 'polypeptide(L)' 'EVAFTGDWLEDAKRRDFTMNALYCDADGTVHDPLGGRDDLKARVVRFIGDPHERIREDYLRILRF' A
#
# COMPACT_ATOMS: atom_id res chain seq x y z
N GLU A 1 -9.98 -2.01 -15.82
CA GLU A 1 -9.01 -1.71 -16.88
C GLU A 1 -7.63 -1.60 -16.24
N VAL A 2 -6.59 -2.19 -16.83
CA VAL A 2 -5.23 -2.14 -16.27
C VAL A 2 -4.48 -0.97 -16.92
N ALA A 3 -3.97 -0.05 -16.10
CA ALA A 3 -3.21 1.12 -16.56
C ALA A 3 -1.81 1.11 -15.96
N PHE A 4 -0.80 1.18 -16.84
CA PHE A 4 0.61 1.28 -16.47
C PHE A 4 0.98 2.72 -16.13
N THR A 5 1.83 2.90 -15.12
CA THR A 5 2.41 4.20 -14.74
C THR A 5 3.88 4.03 -14.43
N GLY A 6 4.67 5.07 -14.67
CA GLY A 6 6.06 5.16 -14.23
C GLY A 6 6.22 5.79 -12.84
N ASP A 7 5.12 6.30 -12.26
CA ASP A 7 5.12 6.94 -10.94
C ASP A 7 4.81 5.93 -9.84
N TRP A 8 5.79 5.69 -8.97
CA TRP A 8 5.65 4.80 -7.82
C TRP A 8 4.63 5.29 -6.81
N LEU A 9 4.45 6.60 -6.64
CA LEU A 9 3.46 7.12 -5.70
C LEU A 9 2.03 6.79 -6.16
N GLU A 10 1.77 6.90 -7.47
CA GLU A 10 0.49 6.56 -8.06
C GLU A 10 0.22 5.04 -8.08
N ASP A 11 1.25 4.21 -8.21
CA ASP A 11 1.13 2.77 -7.98
C ASP A 11 0.85 2.46 -6.50
N ALA A 12 1.60 3.08 -5.59
CA ALA A 12 1.51 2.88 -4.16
C ALA A 12 0.10 3.18 -3.64
N LYS A 13 -0.49 4.30 -4.06
CA LYS A 13 -1.87 4.72 -3.68
C LYS A 13 -2.96 3.69 -4.03
N ARG A 14 -2.70 2.80 -5.00
CA ARG A 14 -3.66 1.78 -5.45
C ARG A 14 -3.56 0.46 -4.67
N ARG A 15 -2.56 0.32 -3.78
CA ARG A 15 -2.39 -0.87 -2.92
C ARG A 15 -3.32 -0.83 -1.71
N ASP A 16 -3.32 -1.92 -0.95
CA ASP A 16 -4.18 -2.13 0.21
C ASP A 16 -3.61 -1.49 1.49
N PHE A 17 -2.38 -1.84 1.85
CA PHE A 17 -1.72 -1.41 3.09
C PHE A 17 -0.41 -0.68 2.83
N THR A 18 -0.08 0.25 3.71
CA THR A 18 1.13 1.05 3.61
C THR A 18 2.39 0.18 3.63
N MET A 19 2.43 -0.83 4.49
CA MET A 19 3.51 -1.83 4.53
C MET A 19 3.63 -2.68 3.25
N ASN A 20 2.56 -2.79 2.45
CA ASN A 20 2.58 -3.50 1.17
C ASN A 20 2.99 -2.59 0.00
N ALA A 21 3.14 -1.29 0.23
CA ALA A 21 3.57 -0.31 -0.77
C ALA A 21 5.05 0.05 -0.64
N LEU A 22 5.87 -0.94 -0.28
CA LEU A 22 7.33 -0.85 -0.29
C LEU A 22 7.86 -1.39 -1.62
N TYR A 23 8.80 -0.67 -2.21
CA TYR A 23 9.47 -1.04 -3.46
C TYR A 23 10.95 -1.27 -3.20
N CYS A 24 11.58 -2.14 -3.98
CA CYS A 24 12.98 -2.48 -3.81
C CYS A 24 13.65 -2.55 -5.17
N ASP A 25 14.76 -1.84 -5.33
CA ASP A 25 15.67 -2.03 -6.45
C ASP A 25 16.45 -3.34 -6.30
N ALA A 26 17.04 -3.80 -7.40
CA ALA A 26 17.80 -5.06 -7.42
C ALA A 26 19.04 -5.05 -6.50
N ASP A 27 19.54 -3.86 -6.14
CA ASP A 27 20.66 -3.67 -5.22
C ASP A 27 20.24 -3.69 -3.74
N GLY A 28 18.95 -3.81 -3.45
CA GLY A 28 18.40 -3.80 -2.08
C GLY A 28 17.99 -2.42 -1.58
N THR A 29 18.08 -1.36 -2.38
CA THR A 29 17.58 -0.03 -2.02
C THR A 29 16.06 -0.06 -1.92
N VAL A 30 15.53 0.27 -0.73
CA VAL A 30 14.09 0.25 -0.46
C VAL A 30 13.52 1.66 -0.57
N HIS A 31 12.46 1.79 -1.35
CA HIS A 31 11.69 3.01 -1.53
C HIS A 31 10.34 2.90 -0.84
N ASP A 32 10.02 3.92 -0.05
CA ASP A 32 8.82 3.98 0.78
C ASP A 32 8.07 5.30 0.53
N PRO A 33 7.26 5.38 -0.53
CA PRO A 33 6.54 6.60 -0.87
C PRO A 33 5.41 6.97 0.11
N LEU A 34 5.00 6.06 1.00
CA LEU A 34 3.82 6.22 1.87
C LEU A 34 4.11 6.08 3.38
N GLY A 35 5.38 5.91 3.77
CA GLY A 35 5.79 5.72 5.17
C GLY A 35 5.41 4.35 5.75
N GLY A 36 5.25 3.33 4.91
CA GLY A 36 4.88 1.97 5.33
C GLY A 36 5.94 1.26 6.18
N ARG A 37 7.20 1.71 6.13
CA ARG A 37 8.29 1.12 6.92
C ARG A 37 8.13 1.38 8.41
N ASP A 38 7.54 2.51 8.79
CA ASP A 38 7.29 2.81 10.21
C ASP A 38 6.08 2.02 10.73
N ASP A 39 5.04 1.87 9.92
CA ASP A 39 3.92 0.97 10.23
C ASP A 39 4.39 -0.48 10.39
N LEU A 40 5.30 -0.94 9.52
CA LEU A 40 5.90 -2.27 9.60
C LEU A 40 6.68 -2.47 10.90
N LYS A 41 7.50 -1.50 11.31
CA LYS A 41 8.24 -1.55 12.59
C LYS A 41 7.30 -1.55 13.79
N ALA A 42 6.24 -0.74 13.73
CA ALA A 42 5.22 -0.64 14.77
C ALA A 42 4.25 -1.83 14.78
N ARG A 43 4.31 -2.72 13.78
CA ARG A 43 3.37 -3.84 13.58
C ARG A 43 1.92 -3.37 13.45
N VAL A 44 1.72 -2.25 12.76
CA VAL A 44 0.41 -1.64 12.49
C VAL A 44 0.00 -1.97 11.06
N VAL A 45 -1.21 -2.50 10.90
CA VAL A 45 -1.83 -2.69 9.58
C VAL A 45 -2.69 -1.46 9.28
N ARG A 46 -2.21 -0.59 8.39
CA ARG A 46 -2.86 0.68 8.04
C ARG A 46 -3.22 0.71 6.56
N PHE A 47 -4.49 0.99 6.27
CA PHE A 47 -4.97 1.16 4.89
C PHE A 47 -4.33 2.40 4.24
N ILE A 48 -4.13 2.30 2.92
CA ILE A 48 -3.76 3.45 2.09
C ILE A 48 -5.03 4.21 1.69
N GLY A 49 -5.06 5.52 1.97
CA GLY A 49 -6.24 6.35 1.75
C GLY A 49 -7.28 6.24 2.87
N ASP A 50 -8.53 6.59 2.59
CA ASP A 50 -9.63 6.47 3.55
C ASP A 50 -10.07 4.99 3.70
N PRO A 51 -9.89 4.36 4.88
CA PRO A 51 -10.35 2.99 5.12
C PRO A 51 -11.85 2.82 4.83
N HIS A 52 -12.67 3.84 5.07
CA HIS A 52 -14.11 3.78 4.84
C HIS A 52 -14.47 3.75 3.36
N GLU A 53 -13.68 4.37 2.49
CA GLU A 53 -13.84 4.25 1.03
C GLU A 53 -13.38 2.88 0.53
N ARG A 54 -12.23 2.41 1.00
CA ARG A 54 -11.67 1.10 0.61
C ARG A 54 -12.54 -0.09 1.05
N ILE A 55 -13.15 -0.01 2.23
CA ILE A 55 -14.08 -1.03 2.73
C ILE A 55 -15.38 -1.03 1.91
N ARG A 56 -15.88 0.14 1.50
CA ARG A 56 -17.09 0.24 0.67
C ARG A 56 -16.90 -0.29 -0.75
N GLU A 57 -15.70 -0.13 -1.31
CA GLU A 57 -15.38 -0.62 -2.65
C GLU A 57 -15.21 -2.14 -2.72
N ASP A 58 -14.79 -2.80 -1.63
CA ASP A 58 -14.59 -4.24 -1.61
C ASP A 58 -14.79 -4.81 -0.19
N TYR A 59 -16.06 -5.05 0.17
CA TYR A 59 -16.48 -5.57 1.48
C TYR A 59 -15.77 -6.90 1.85
N LEU A 60 -15.33 -7.70 0.87
CA LEU A 60 -14.64 -8.96 1.11
C LEU A 60 -13.23 -8.77 1.66
N ARG A 61 -12.61 -7.59 1.53
CA ARG A 61 -11.30 -7.30 2.13
C ARG A 61 -11.31 -7.39 3.66
N ILE A 62 -12.45 -7.17 4.33
CA ILE A 62 -12.55 -7.30 5.79
C ILE A 62 -12.24 -8.73 6.25
N LEU A 63 -12.59 -9.75 5.46
CA LEU A 63 -12.41 -11.17 5.83
C LEU A 63 -11.00 -11.70 5.57
N ARG A 64 -10.10 -10.87 5.03
CA ARG A 64 -8.71 -11.28 4.74
C ARG A 64 -7.80 -11.18 5.98
N PHE A 65 -8.34 -10.75 7.12
CA PHE A 65 -7.64 -10.54 8.38
C PHE A 65 -8.28 -11.36 9.50
#